data_AF-A0A7C5JIA6-F1
#
_entry.id   AF-A0A7C5JIA6-F1
#
_cell.length_a   1.000
_cell.length_b   1.000
_cell.length_c   1.000
_cell.angle_alpha   90.00
_cell.angle_beta   90.00
_cell.angle_gamma   90.00
#
_symmetry.space_group_name_H-M   'P 1'
#
loop_
_entity.id
_entity.type
_entity.pdbx_description
1 polymer ?
#
loop_
_entity_poly.entity_id
_entity_poly.type
_entity_poly.pdbx_seq_one_letter_code
_entity_poly.pdbx_strand_id
1 'polypeptide(L)' 'MNLNRIFITFFGSGLAPKAPGTVGSFAGLIVGLIILQFLPMQTLFMLTLVITIIGIFEINRYEKATNSHDDKSIVIDEV' A
#
# COMPACT_ATOMS: atom_id res chain seq x y z
N MET A 1 -14.44 6.26 5.76
CA MET A 1 -13.03 5.84 5.65
C MET A 1 -12.32 6.92 4.84
N ASN A 2 -11.28 7.57 5.39
CA ASN A 2 -10.58 8.65 4.67
C ASN A 2 -9.75 8.07 3.52
N LEU A 3 -9.55 8.84 2.45
CA LEU A 3 -8.81 8.41 1.26
C LEU A 3 -7.39 7.95 1.60
N ASN A 4 -6.72 8.68 2.50
CA ASN A 4 -5.44 8.31 3.08
C ASN A 4 -5.44 6.90 3.72
N ARG A 5 -6.50 6.57 4.49
CA ARG A 5 -6.64 5.25 5.12
C ARG A 5 -6.84 4.12 4.10
N ILE A 6 -7.58 4.39 3.02
CA ILE A 6 -7.74 3.42 1.91
C ILE A 6 -6.37 3.17 1.25
N PHE A 7 -5.58 4.21 1.08
CA PHE A 7 -4.26 4.11 0.44
C PHE A 7 -3.25 3.33 1.31
N ILE A 8 -3.07 3.69 2.57
CA ILE A 8 -2.10 3.02 3.47
C ILE A 8 -2.44 1.56 3.76
N THR A 9 -3.74 1.21 3.70
CA THR A 9 -4.22 -0.17 3.87
C THR A 9 -4.24 -0.95 2.55
N PHE A 10 -3.68 -0.40 1.46
CA PHE A 10 -3.73 -0.94 0.10
C PHE A 10 -5.13 -1.43 -0.30
N PHE A 11 -6.06 -0.47 -0.38
CA PHE A 11 -7.48 -0.70 -0.67
C PHE A 11 -8.22 -1.59 0.35
N GLY A 12 -7.72 -1.63 1.59
CA GLY A 12 -8.33 -2.38 2.68
C GLY A 12 -7.77 -3.80 2.88
N SER A 13 -6.76 -4.22 2.12
CA SER A 13 -6.05 -5.49 2.38
C SER A 13 -5.38 -5.49 3.77
N GLY A 14 -4.88 -4.34 4.22
CA GLY A 14 -4.31 -4.13 5.55
C GLY A 14 -5.31 -4.23 6.70
N LEU A 15 -6.62 -4.28 6.41
CA LEU A 15 -7.65 -4.53 7.43
C LEU A 15 -7.93 -6.02 7.66
N ALA A 16 -7.19 -6.91 6.99
CA ALA A 16 -7.36 -8.34 7.16
C ALA A 16 -7.11 -8.77 8.63
N PRO A 17 -7.96 -9.64 9.21
CA PRO A 17 -7.88 -10.01 10.62
C PRO A 17 -6.66 -10.88 10.97
N LYS A 18 -6.01 -11.49 9.96
CA LYS A 18 -4.81 -12.32 10.12
C LYS A 18 -3.78 -11.93 9.07
N ALA A 19 -2.54 -11.70 9.51
CA ALA A 19 -1.40 -11.36 8.66
C ALA A 19 -1.71 -10.27 7.61
N PRO A 20 -2.11 -9.06 8.06
CA PRO A 20 -2.50 -7.97 7.16
C PRO A 20 -1.43 -7.66 6.11
N GLY A 21 -0.15 -7.66 6.52
CA GLY A 21 0.99 -7.52 5.63
C GLY A 21 1.04 -8.56 4.50
N THR A 22 0.89 -9.84 4.82
CA THR A 22 0.85 -10.92 3.82
C THR A 22 -0.31 -10.78 2.84
N VAL A 23 -1.48 -10.38 3.33
CA VAL A 23 -2.64 -10.12 2.47
C VAL A 23 -2.38 -8.88 1.60
N GLY A 24 -1.71 -7.87 2.14
CA GLY A 24 -1.17 -6.72 1.44
C GLY A 24 -0.28 -7.13 0.28
N SER A 25 0.86 -7.78 0.55
CA SER A 25 1.81 -8.18 -0.49
C SER A 25 1.19 -9.12 -1.52
N PHE A 26 0.26 -10.00 -1.13
CA PHE A 26 -0.46 -10.85 -2.09
C PHE A 26 -1.38 -10.03 -3.01
N ALA A 27 -2.09 -9.04 -2.47
CA ALA A 27 -2.87 -8.11 -3.29
C ALA A 27 -1.95 -7.28 -4.21
N GLY A 28 -0.79 -6.83 -3.70
CA GLY A 28 0.25 -6.16 -4.47
C GLY A 28 0.76 -6.99 -5.64
N LEU A 29 1.02 -8.28 -5.40
CA LEU A 29 1.41 -9.25 -6.43
C LEU A 29 0.36 -9.37 -7.53
N ILE A 30 -0.92 -9.53 -7.16
CA ILE A 30 -2.02 -9.62 -8.14
C ILE A 30 -2.07 -8.34 -9.00
N VAL A 31 -1.99 -7.17 -8.37
CA VAL A 31 -1.98 -5.88 -9.09
C VAL A 31 -0.76 -5.78 -10.01
N GLY A 32 0.43 -6.16 -9.54
CA GLY A 32 1.65 -6.17 -10.34
C GLY A 32 1.57 -7.11 -11.55
N LEU A 33 1.01 -8.30 -11.39
CA LEU A 33 0.80 -9.26 -12.49
C LEU A 33 -0.18 -8.73 -13.53
N ILE A 34 -1.29 -8.09 -13.11
CA ILE A 34 -2.24 -7.45 -14.01
C ILE A 34 -1.55 -6.32 -14.78
N ILE A 35 -0.76 -5.48 -14.11
CA ILE A 35 -0.01 -4.40 -14.78
C ILE A 35 0.93 -4.98 -15.83
N LEU A 36 1.71 -6.02 -15.50
CA LEU A 36 2.64 -6.66 -16.44
C LEU A 36 1.97 -7.31 -17.65
N GLN A 37 0.68 -7.65 -17.55
CA GLN A 37 -0.07 -8.18 -18.69
C GLN A 37 -0.35 -7.11 -19.76
N PHE A 38 -0.44 -5.83 -19.37
CA PHE A 38 -0.79 -4.72 -20.27
C PHE A 38 0.34 -3.72 -20.50
N LEU A 39 1.29 -3.63 -19.56
CA LEU A 39 2.33 -2.62 -19.51
C LEU A 39 3.71 -3.27 -19.33
N PRO A 40 4.77 -2.64 -19.86
CA PRO A 40 6.12 -3.17 -19.74
C PRO A 40 6.64 -3.04 -18.29
N MET A 41 7.64 -3.87 -17.96
CA MET A 41 8.23 -3.94 -16.62
C MET A 41 8.78 -2.59 -16.13
N GLN A 42 9.29 -1.75 -17.03
CA GLN A 42 9.77 -0.41 -16.71
C GLN A 42 8.65 0.48 -16.15
N THR A 43 7.43 0.34 -16.65
CA THR A 43 6.27 1.09 -16.13
C THR A 43 5.90 0.62 -14.73
N LEU A 44 5.91 -0.69 -14.47
CA LEU A 44 5.71 -1.21 -13.12
C LEU A 44 6.75 -0.66 -12.15
N PHE A 45 8.04 -0.68 -12.53
CA PHE A 45 9.12 -0.15 -11.71
C PHE A 45 8.93 1.35 -11.38
N MET A 46 8.58 2.17 -12.38
CA MET A 46 8.30 3.59 -12.16
C MET A 46 7.08 3.81 -11.27
N LEU A 47 6.02 3.02 -11.43
CA LEU A 47 4.84 3.07 -10.58
C LEU A 47 5.17 2.72 -9.13
N THR A 48 5.93 1.66 -8.89
CA THR A 48 6.38 1.28 -7.55
C THR A 48 7.15 2.42 -6.91
N LEU A 49 8.11 3.04 -7.60
CA LEU A 49 8.84 4.20 -7.07
C LEU A 49 7.91 5.36 -6.68
N VAL A 50 6.97 5.72 -7.55
CA VAL A 50 6.01 6.79 -7.29
C VAL A 50 5.12 6.44 -6.09
N ILE A 51 4.61 5.21 -6.03
CA ILE A 51 3.77 4.74 -4.92
C ILE A 51 4.55 4.74 -3.61
N THR A 52 5.80 4.28 -3.59
CA THR A 52 6.65 4.31 -2.39
C THR A 52 6.86 5.74 -1.89
N ILE A 53 7.17 6.69 -2.79
CA ILE A 53 7.36 8.10 -2.41
C ILE A 53 6.05 8.67 -1.82
N ILE A 54 4.92 8.46 -2.50
CA ILE A 54 3.60 8.91 -1.99
C ILE A 54 3.27 8.23 -0.66
N GLY A 55 3.56 6.94 -0.54
CA GLY A 55 3.41 6.13 0.68
C GLY A 55 4.06 6.76 1.88
N ILE A 56 5.32 7.18 1.77
CA ILE A 56 6.03 7.85 2.87
C ILE A 56 5.27 9.10 3.34
N PHE A 57 4.77 9.93 2.43
CA PHE A 57 4.01 11.13 2.80
C PHE A 57 2.65 10.79 3.41
N GLU A 58 1.93 9.82 2.86
CA GLU A 58 0.62 9.41 3.34
C GLU A 58 0.70 8.72 4.72
N ILE A 59 1.73 7.91 4.97
CA ILE A 59 2.00 7.31 6.29
C ILE A 59 2.22 8.41 7.32
N ASN A 60 3.14 9.35 7.04
CA ASN A 60 3.42 10.48 7.94
C ASN A 60 2.16 11.33 8.22
N ARG A 61 1.29 11.53 7.21
CA ARG A 61 0.02 12.24 7.38
C ARG A 61 -0.95 11.46 8.25
N TYR A 62 -1.03 10.14 8.08
CA TYR A 62 -1.89 9.26 8.88
C TYR A 62 -1.46 9.27 10.34
N GLU A 63 -0.18 9.03 10.62
CA GLU A 63 0.36 8.99 11.98
C GLU A 63 0.14 10.31 12.73
N LYS A 64 0.35 11.45 12.06
CA LYS A 64 0.05 12.78 12.64
C LYS A 64 -1.42 12.99 12.94
N ALA A 65 -2.32 12.43 12.13
CA ALA A 65 -3.76 12.61 12.28
C ALA A 65 -4.37 11.69 13.34
N THR A 66 -3.84 10.47 13.48
CA THR A 66 -4.34 9.47 14.44
C THR A 66 -3.59 9.48 15.77
N ASN A 67 -2.45 10.17 15.85
CA ASN A 67 -1.55 10.16 17.01
C ASN A 67 -1.13 8.73 17.42
N SER A 68 -1.22 7.80 16.47
CA SER A 68 -0.89 6.40 16.62
C SER A 68 0.34 6.14 15.76
N HIS A 69 1.43 5.76 16.42
CA HIS A 69 2.59 5.22 15.75
C HIS A 69 2.37 3.73 15.51
N ASP A 70 2.76 3.24 14.33
CA ASP A 70 2.88 1.80 14.06
C ASP A 70 1.54 1.01 14.02
N ASP A 71 0.56 1.52 13.28
CA ASP A 71 -0.68 0.80 13.01
C ASP A 71 -0.41 -0.36 12.05
N LYS A 72 -0.60 -1.61 12.50
CA LYS A 72 -0.42 -2.85 11.70
C LYS A 72 -1.27 -2.91 10.42
N SER A 73 -2.23 -2.01 10.28
CA SER A 73 -3.03 -1.89 9.06
C SER A 73 -2.34 -1.11 7.94
N ILE A 74 -1.23 -0.41 8.24
CA ILE A 74 -0.32 0.14 7.24
C ILE A 74 0.40 -1.04 6.59
N VAL A 75 0.07 -1.33 5.35
CA VAL A 75 0.69 -2.41 4.55
C VAL A 75 1.32 -1.88 3.27
N ILE A 76 1.13 -0.60 2.97
CA ILE A 76 1.70 0.07 1.79
C ILE A 76 3.24 0.12 1.81
N ASP A 77 3.85 -0.13 2.97
CA ASP A 77 5.29 -0.27 3.17
C ASP A 77 5.81 -1.67 2.80
N GLU A 78 4.94 -2.70 2.80
CA GLU A 78 5.24 -4.09 2.43
C GLU A 78 4.80 -4.47 1.00
N VAL A 79 4.05 -3.60 0.33
CA VAL A 79 3.43 -3.83 -1.00
C VAL A 79 4.29 -3.34 -2.15
#